data_AF-A0A0F7PFC0-F1
#
_entry.id   AF-A0A0F7PFC0-F1
#
_cell.length_a   1.000
_cell.length_b   1.000
_cell.length_c   1.000
_cell.angle_alpha   90.00
_cell.angle_beta   90.00
_cell.angle_gamma   90.00
#
_symmetry.space_group_name_H-M   'P 1'
#
loop_
_entity.id
_entity.type
_entity.pdbx_description
1 polymer ?
#
loop_
_entity_poly.entity_id
_entity_poly.type
_entity_poly.pdbx_seq_one_letter_code
_entity_poly.pdbx_strand_id
1 'polypeptide(L)' 'MGIRQQFGGVRALELNEQVAIEAGRMQDTLMNDGERMAARDRLIAATARSTGDELVVADADFETRLLEEMMDVTNLRA' A
#
# COMPACT_ATOMS: atom_id res chain seq x y z
N MET A 1 -22.66 12.75 -10.37
CA MET A 1 -21.26 12.68 -10.85
C MET A 1 -20.37 13.09 -9.69
N GLY A 2 -19.62 12.14 -9.12
CA GLY A 2 -18.88 12.36 -7.88
C GLY A 2 -17.61 13.19 -8.06
N ILE A 3 -17.26 13.97 -7.05
CA ILE A 3 -16.09 14.88 -6.95
C ILE A 3 -14.77 14.21 -7.41
N ARG A 4 -14.66 12.88 -7.32
CA ARG A 4 -13.49 12.10 -7.75
C ARG A 4 -13.13 12.24 -9.24
N GLN A 5 -14.10 12.46 -10.14
CA GLN A 5 -13.82 12.60 -11.57
C GLN A 5 -13.38 14.02 -11.98
N GLN A 6 -13.45 15.01 -11.09
CA GLN A 6 -13.00 16.38 -11.39
C GLN A 6 -11.47 16.56 -11.29
N PHE A 7 -10.78 15.63 -10.63
CA PHE A 7 -9.32 15.60 -10.63
C PHE A 7 -8.85 14.77 -11.83
N GLY A 8 -8.57 15.41 -12.96
CA GLY A 8 -8.09 14.75 -14.19
C GLY A 8 -6.78 13.96 -14.08
N GLY A 9 -6.21 13.83 -12.87
CA GLY A 9 -5.02 13.04 -12.55
C GLY A 9 -5.18 12.07 -11.38
N VAL A 10 -6.39 11.87 -10.83
CA VAL A 10 -6.62 10.91 -9.73
C VAL A 10 -7.55 9.81 -10.21
N ARG A 11 -7.04 8.57 -10.25
CA ARG A 11 -7.81 7.38 -10.55
C ARG A 11 -8.14 6.65 -9.26
N ALA A 12 -9.42 6.34 -9.05
CA ALA A 12 -9.81 5.42 -7.99
C ALA A 12 -9.38 4.00 -8.40
N LEU A 13 -8.58 3.36 -7.54
CA LEU A 13 -8.27 1.94 -7.65
C LEU A 13 -9.26 1.16 -6.79
N GLU A 14 -9.78 0.07 -7.35
CA GLU A 14 -10.72 -0.80 -6.66
C GLU A 14 -9.97 -1.77 -5.76
N LEU A 15 -10.49 -1.99 -4.56
CA LEU A 15 -10.08 -3.11 -3.73
C LEU A 15 -10.71 -4.39 -4.31
N ASN A 16 -9.98 -5.05 -5.18
CA ASN A 16 -10.39 -6.29 -5.82
C ASN A 16 -9.72 -7.51 -5.18
N GLU A 17 -10.07 -8.70 -5.68
CA GLU A 17 -9.53 -9.97 -5.19
C GLU A 17 -8.00 -10.06 -5.29
N GLN A 18 -7.41 -9.52 -6.36
CA GLN A 18 -5.95 -9.53 -6.54
C GLN A 18 -5.25 -8.72 -5.44
N VAL A 19 -5.76 -7.53 -5.11
CA VAL A 19 -5.23 -6.71 -4.02
C VAL A 19 -5.40 -7.42 -2.67
N ALA A 20 -6.54 -8.08 -2.44
CA ALA A 20 -6.78 -8.80 -1.20
C ALA A 20 -5.81 -9.99 -1.02
N ILE A 21 -5.55 -10.76 -2.09
CA ILE A 21 -4.57 -11.84 -2.08
C ILE A 21 -3.17 -11.29 -1.84
N GLU A 22 -2.80 -10.19 -2.48
CA GLU A 22 -1.47 -9.59 -2.32
C GLU A 22 -1.26 -9.04 -0.91
N ALA A 23 -2.29 -8.47 -0.30
CA ALA A 23 -2.27 -8.10 1.11
C ALA A 23 -2.10 -9.32 2.04
N GLY A 24 -2.72 -10.46 1.70
CA GLY A 24 -2.52 -11.72 2.42
C GLY A 24 -1.07 -12.21 2.35
N ARG A 25 -0.47 -12.21 1.16
CA ARG A 25 0.93 -12.59 0.97
C ARG A 25 1.89 -11.70 1.75
N MET A 26 1.67 -10.38 1.72
CA MET A 26 2.46 -9.45 2.53
C MET A 26 2.31 -9.72 4.03
N GLN A 27 1.10 -10.05 4.47
CA GLN A 27 0.89 -10.41 5.87
C GLN A 27 1.69 -11.65 6.24
N ASP A 28 1.67 -12.68 5.40
CA ASP A 28 2.42 -13.92 5.65
C ASP A 28 3.92 -13.66 5.73
N THR A 29 4.48 -12.87 4.81
CA THR A 29 5.90 -12.49 4.85
C THR A 29 6.24 -11.75 6.13
N LEU A 30 5.48 -10.70 6.47
CA LEU A 30 5.73 -9.93 7.70
C LEU A 30 5.62 -10.81 8.96
N MET A 31 4.64 -11.73 8.99
CA MET A 31 4.48 -12.64 10.12
C MET A 31 5.63 -13.65 10.24
N ASN A 32 6.23 -14.08 9.14
CA ASN A 32 7.43 -14.93 9.15
C ASN A 32 8.65 -14.17 9.71
N ASP A 33 8.74 -12.87 9.45
CA ASP A 33 9.82 -12.01 9.94
C ASP A 33 9.56 -11.49 11.37
N GLY A 34 8.41 -11.85 11.97
CA GLY A 34 8.01 -11.41 13.31
C GLY A 34 7.41 -10.00 13.35
N GLU A 35 7.24 -9.37 12.20
CA GLU A 35 6.78 -8.00 12.03
C GLU A 35 5.26 -7.93 11.85
N ARG A 36 4.69 -6.75 12.15
CA ARG A 36 3.26 -6.49 11.99
C ARG A 36 3.00 -5.12 11.40
N MET A 37 2.05 -5.08 10.49
CA MET A 37 1.52 -3.85 9.91
C MET A 37 0.00 -3.80 10.10
N ALA A 38 -0.55 -2.61 10.27
CA ALA A 38 -2.00 -2.43 10.33
C ALA A 38 -2.66 -2.90 9.03
N ALA A 39 -3.84 -3.52 9.14
CA ALA A 39 -4.53 -4.10 7.97
C ALA A 39 -4.84 -3.05 6.88
N ARG A 40 -5.20 -1.83 7.28
CA ARG A 40 -5.45 -0.72 6.36
C ARG A 40 -4.21 -0.37 5.54
N ASP A 41 -3.07 -0.20 6.21
CA ASP A 41 -1.83 0.23 5.58
C ASP A 41 -1.28 -0.87 4.67
N ARG A 42 -1.46 -2.13 5.08
CA ARG A 42 -1.16 -3.28 4.24
C ARG A 42 -2.02 -3.33 2.98
N LEU A 43 -3.32 -3.02 3.06
CA LEU A 43 -4.19 -2.98 1.88
C LEU A 43 -3.81 -1.85 0.92
N ILE A 44 -3.39 -0.70 1.44
CA ILE A 44 -2.85 0.41 0.63
C ILE A 44 -1.56 -0.03 -0.07
N ALA A 45 -0.61 -0.63 0.67
CA ALA A 45 0.63 -1.15 0.11
C ALA A 45 0.40 -2.25 -0.94
N ALA A 46 -0.56 -3.16 -0.68
CA ALA A 46 -1.01 -4.18 -1.63
C ALA A 46 -1.56 -3.60 -2.91
N THR A 47 -2.24 -2.47 -2.83
CA THR A 47 -2.78 -1.80 -4.02
C THR A 47 -1.63 -1.28 -4.88
N ALA A 48 -0.68 -0.53 -4.31
CA ALA A 48 0.48 0.01 -5.03
C ALA A 48 1.36 -1.11 -5.62
N ARG A 49 1.65 -2.15 -4.82
CA ARG A 49 2.41 -3.31 -5.27
C ARG A 49 1.73 -4.06 -6.41
N SER A 50 0.41 -4.23 -6.35
CA SER A 50 -0.35 -4.95 -7.38
C SER A 50 -0.41 -4.18 -8.71
N THR A 51 -0.33 -2.85 -8.68
CA THR A 51 -0.26 -2.02 -9.89
C THR A 51 1.16 -1.77 -10.38
N GLY A 52 2.17 -2.07 -9.55
CA GLY A 52 3.57 -1.75 -9.83
C GLY A 52 3.90 -0.27 -9.68
N ASP A 53 3.03 0.49 -8.99
CA ASP A 53 3.23 1.90 -8.72
C ASP A 53 4.07 2.10 -7.44
N GLU A 54 4.81 3.21 -7.37
CA GLU A 54 5.50 3.63 -6.15
C GLU A 54 4.48 4.03 -5.06
N LEU A 55 4.75 3.61 -3.82
CA LEU A 55 3.97 4.05 -2.67
C LEU A 55 4.60 5.30 -2.04
N VAL A 56 3.97 6.46 -2.26
CA VAL A 56 4.38 7.70 -1.58
C VAL A 56 3.45 7.98 -0.40
N VAL A 57 4.00 8.08 0.80
CA VAL A 57 3.26 8.40 2.03
C VAL A 57 3.80 9.68 2.68
N ALA A 58 2.94 10.38 3.40
CA ALA A 58 3.32 11.47 4.28
C ALA A 58 2.63 11.22 5.63
N ASP A 59 2.96 10.08 6.23
CA ASP A 59 2.36 9.61 7.48
C ASP A 59 3.48 8.99 8.33
N ALA A 60 3.61 9.48 9.56
CA ALA A 60 4.71 9.09 10.44
C ALA A 60 4.46 7.72 11.10
N ASP A 61 3.20 7.32 11.21
CA ASP A 61 2.79 6.03 11.77
C ASP A 61 2.80 4.92 10.70
N PHE A 62 3.08 5.26 9.44
CA PHE A 62 3.17 4.31 8.34
C PHE A 62 4.56 3.69 8.29
N GLU A 63 4.65 2.41 8.68
CA GLU A 63 5.90 1.64 8.78
C GLU A 63 6.49 1.29 7.40
N THR A 64 7.03 2.27 6.67
CA THR A 64 7.55 2.08 5.30
C THR A 64 8.76 1.15 5.23
N ARG A 65 9.56 1.07 6.30
CA ARG A 65 10.72 0.18 6.41
C ARG A 65 10.38 -1.28 6.13
N LEU A 66 9.19 -1.70 6.54
CA LEU A 66 8.69 -3.08 6.35
C LEU A 66 8.38 -3.40 4.87
N LEU A 67 8.37 -2.39 4.00
CA LEU A 67 7.98 -2.51 2.59
C LEU A 67 9.15 -2.28 1.63
N GLU A 68 10.28 -1.73 2.10
CA GLU A 68 11.43 -1.34 1.27
C GLU A 68 12.05 -2.53 0.50
N GLU A 69 12.01 -3.74 1.07
CA GLU A 69 12.47 -4.95 0.38
C GLU A 69 11.45 -5.51 -0.63
N MET A 70 10.22 -5.01 -0.56
CA MET A 70 9.10 -5.50 -1.37
C MET A 70 8.86 -4.56 -2.56
N MET A 71 8.81 -3.24 -2.35
CA MET A 71 8.40 -2.27 -3.38
C MET A 71 9.11 -0.94 -3.21
N ASP A 72 9.04 -0.09 -4.23
CA ASP A 72 9.48 1.29 -4.14
C ASP A 72 8.53 2.08 -3.22
N VAL A 73 9.09 2.68 -2.17
CA VAL A 73 8.35 3.43 -1.17
C VAL A 73 9.11 4.71 -0.79
N THR A 74 8.40 5.83 -0.75
CA THR A 74 8.93 7.12 -0.30
C THR A 74 8.07 7.66 0.84
N ASN A 75 8.67 7.91 2.00
CA ASN A 75 8.01 8.64 3.09
C ASN A 75 8.48 10.11 3.09
N LEU A 76 7.55 11.03 2.82
CA LEU A 76 7.81 12.48 2.80
C LEU A 76 8.01 13.10 4.19
N ARG A 77 7.84 12.31 5.26
CA ARG A 77 8.03 12.72 6.66
C ARG A 77 9.18 11.99 7.35
N ALA A 78 9.90 11.11 6.65
CA ALA A 78 11.08 10.43 7.17
C ALA A 78 12.26 11.39 7.39
#